data_AF-A0A1H5YJU4-F1
#
_entry.id   AF-A0A1H5YJU4-F1
#
_cell.length_a   1.000
_cell.length_b   1.000
_cell.length_c   1.000
_cell.angle_alpha   90.00
_cell.angle_beta   90.00
_cell.angle_gamma   90.00
#
_symmetry.space_group_name_H-M   'P 1'
#
loop_
_entity.id
_entity.type
_entity.pdbx_description
1 polymer ?
#
loop_
_entity_poly.entity_id
_entity_poly.type
_entity_poly.pdbx_seq_one_letter_code
_entity_poly.pdbx_strand_id
1 'polypeptide(L)'
;MPSQPLELILARQFGDSLSMPCFLVDPDGNLLFYNEAAESIFGLRFGETGGMRVEEWATVFTPSDANGNALVPEDLPLVKTISTGNPAFGTFFINSLTGERIQITVSSFPIMGRSNRLLGSMAMFWKTKEI
;
A
#
# COMPACT_ATOMS: atom_id res chain seq x y z
N MET A 1 -25.68 -6.64 -2.80
CA MET A 1 -24.22 -6.39 -2.71
C MET A 1 -24.05 -4.89 -2.54
N PRO A 2 -23.50 -4.38 -1.43
CA PRO A 2 -23.22 -2.95 -1.38
C PRO A 2 -22.22 -2.64 -2.50
N SER A 3 -22.60 -1.73 -3.40
CA SER A 3 -21.73 -1.23 -4.44
C SER A 3 -20.53 -0.54 -3.78
N GLN A 4 -19.30 -0.89 -4.20
CA GLN A 4 -18.12 -0.13 -3.77
C GLN A 4 -18.33 1.36 -4.11
N PRO A 5 -17.91 2.29 -3.22
CA PRO A 5 -17.90 3.71 -3.52
C PRO A 5 -17.19 4.01 -4.85
N LEU A 6 -17.74 4.96 -5.62
CA LEU A 6 -17.20 5.33 -6.94
C LEU A 6 -15.73 5.75 -6.85
N GLU A 7 -15.36 6.45 -5.79
CA GLU A 7 -13.99 6.92 -5.54
C GLU A 7 -12.99 5.76 -5.46
N LEU A 8 -13.38 4.63 -4.84
CA LEU A 8 -12.53 3.43 -4.78
C LEU A 8 -12.46 2.71 -6.13
N ILE A 9 -13.56 2.69 -6.88
CA ILE A 9 -13.58 2.13 -8.24
C ILE A 9 -12.63 2.92 -9.14
N LEU A 10 -12.72 4.25 -9.12
CA LEU A 10 -11.86 5.14 -9.90
C LEU A 10 -10.39 5.06 -9.43
N ALA A 11 -10.13 4.99 -8.13
CA ALA A 11 -8.78 4.83 -7.60
C ALA A 11 -8.14 3.52 -8.06
N ARG A 12 -8.91 2.42 -8.07
CA ARG A 12 -8.46 1.13 -8.62
C ARG A 12 -8.16 1.22 -10.11
N GLN A 13 -9.09 1.77 -10.91
CA GLN A 13 -8.88 1.94 -12.36
C GLN A 13 -7.67 2.82 -12.67
N PHE A 14 -7.50 3.89 -11.90
CA PHE A 14 -6.32 4.75 -11.99
C PHE A 14 -5.06 3.95 -11.69
N GLY A 15 -4.98 3.26 -10.55
CA GLY A 15 -3.81 2.45 -10.18
C GLY A 15 -3.46 1.35 -11.17
N ASP A 16 -4.47 0.70 -11.75
CA ASP A 16 -4.33 -0.31 -12.80
C ASP A 16 -3.68 0.24 -14.09
N SER A 17 -3.97 1.51 -14.41
CA SER A 17 -3.39 2.19 -15.58
C SER A 17 -1.95 2.70 -15.37
N LEU A 18 -1.42 2.65 -14.14
CA LEU A 18 -0.10 3.18 -13.82
C LEU A 18 1.01 2.11 -13.96
N SER A 19 2.13 2.50 -14.55
CA SER A 19 3.39 1.72 -14.46
C SER A 19 4.12 1.89 -13.12
N MET A 20 3.66 2.79 -12.25
CA MET A 20 4.21 2.96 -10.91
C MET A 20 3.56 1.95 -9.95
N PRO A 21 4.34 1.23 -9.12
CA PRO A 21 3.78 0.32 -8.11
C PRO A 21 2.83 1.05 -7.16
N CYS A 22 1.63 0.52 -7.01
CA CYS A 22 0.64 1.06 -6.09
C CYS A 22 -0.30 -0.01 -5.54
N PHE A 23 -0.90 0.30 -4.39
CA PHE A 23 -1.94 -0.52 -3.78
C PHE A 23 -3.00 0.34 -3.11
N LEU A 24 -4.18 -0.26 -2.92
CA LEU A 24 -5.37 0.36 -2.35
C LEU A 24 -5.86 -0.49 -1.18
N VAL A 25 -6.20 0.16 -0.08
CA VAL A 25 -6.79 -0.47 1.11
C VAL A 25 -8.10 0.19 1.51
N ASP A 26 -8.94 -0.53 2.24
CA ASP A 26 -10.14 0.00 2.90
C ASP A 26 -9.77 0.77 4.21
N PRO A 27 -10.74 1.36 4.93
CA PRO A 27 -10.46 2.10 6.17
C PRO A 27 -9.94 1.23 7.32
N ASP A 28 -10.14 -0.09 7.26
CA ASP A 28 -9.65 -1.04 8.25
C ASP A 28 -8.24 -1.55 7.90
N GLY A 29 -7.69 -1.11 6.75
CA GLY A 29 -6.37 -1.49 6.27
C GLY A 29 -6.34 -2.80 5.47
N ASN A 30 -7.51 -3.36 5.13
CA ASN A 30 -7.57 -4.55 4.29
C ASN A 30 -7.21 -4.18 2.85
N LEU A 31 -6.37 -4.99 2.23
CA LEU A 31 -5.94 -4.84 0.85
C LEU A 31 -7.09 -5.10 -0.11
N LEU A 32 -7.42 -4.10 -0.93
CA LEU A 32 -8.48 -4.19 -1.94
C LEU A 32 -7.92 -4.43 -3.34
N PHE A 33 -6.71 -3.96 -3.62
CA PHE A 33 -6.07 -4.01 -4.93
C PHE A 33 -4.58 -3.68 -4.84
N TYR A 34 -3.77 -4.26 -5.72
CA TYR A 34 -2.46 -3.75 -6.11
C TYR A 34 -2.23 -4.06 -7.59
N ASN A 35 -1.44 -3.21 -8.28
CA ASN A 35 -1.24 -3.33 -9.73
C ASN A 35 -0.07 -4.26 -10.11
N GLU A 36 0.07 -4.57 -11.41
CA GLU A 36 1.12 -5.44 -11.96
C GLU A 36 2.54 -4.96 -11.60
N ALA A 37 2.76 -3.65 -11.56
CA ALA A 37 4.04 -3.08 -11.14
C ALA A 37 4.38 -3.41 -9.68
N ALA A 38 3.38 -3.45 -8.80
CA ALA A 38 3.53 -3.91 -7.42
C ALA A 38 3.72 -5.43 -7.32
N GLU A 39 3.07 -6.23 -8.17
CA GLU A 39 3.29 -7.69 -8.26
C GLU A 39 4.77 -8.01 -8.49
N SER A 40 5.46 -7.23 -9.32
CA SER A 40 6.89 -7.43 -9.59
C SER A 40 7.79 -7.20 -8.38
N ILE A 41 7.36 -6.37 -7.42
CA ILE A 41 8.11 -6.09 -6.20
C ILE A 41 7.74 -7.07 -5.10
N PHE A 42 6.45 -7.38 -4.95
CA PHE A 42 5.95 -8.32 -3.95
C PHE A 42 6.10 -9.78 -4.35
N GLY A 43 6.38 -10.05 -5.63
CA GLY A 43 6.48 -11.36 -6.25
C GLY A 43 5.21 -12.23 -6.22
N LEU A 44 4.06 -11.67 -5.82
CA LEU A 44 2.76 -12.33 -5.77
C LEU A 44 1.79 -11.66 -6.72
N ARG A 45 1.05 -12.42 -7.52
CA ARG A 45 0.03 -11.86 -8.42
C ARG A 45 -1.26 -11.57 -7.68
N PHE A 46 -1.84 -10.38 -7.87
CA PHE A 46 -3.12 -10.02 -7.27
C PHE A 46 -4.25 -10.93 -7.78
N GLY A 47 -4.16 -11.40 -9.03
CA GLY A 47 -5.12 -12.35 -9.57
C GLY A 47 -5.16 -13.71 -8.85
N GLU A 48 -4.09 -14.07 -8.15
CA GLU A 48 -3.96 -15.33 -7.40
C GLU A 48 -4.34 -15.14 -5.93
N THR A 49 -3.96 -14.01 -5.34
CA THR A 49 -4.18 -13.71 -3.92
C THR A 49 -5.52 -13.03 -3.63
N GLY A 50 -5.99 -12.17 -4.52
CA GLY A 50 -7.15 -11.32 -4.32
C GLY A 50 -6.94 -10.26 -3.23
N GLY A 51 -8.05 -9.78 -2.69
CA GLY A 51 -8.02 -8.89 -1.52
C GLY A 51 -7.61 -9.68 -0.27
N MET A 52 -6.80 -9.06 0.58
CA MET A 52 -6.29 -9.66 1.81
C MET A 52 -6.73 -8.86 3.02
N ARG A 53 -6.91 -9.55 4.15
CA ARG A 53 -7.10 -8.87 5.42
C ARG A 53 -5.80 -8.19 5.86
N VAL A 54 -5.90 -7.16 6.68
CA VAL A 54 -4.72 -6.44 7.20
C VAL A 54 -3.73 -7.38 7.90
N GLU A 55 -4.22 -8.39 8.63
CA GLU A 55 -3.34 -9.32 9.34
C GLU A 55 -2.54 -10.19 8.39
N GLU A 56 -3.15 -10.66 7.30
CA GLU A 56 -2.50 -11.45 6.25
C GLU A 56 -1.53 -10.58 5.44
N TRP A 57 -1.97 -9.39 5.04
CA TRP A 57 -1.16 -8.43 4.30
C TRP A 57 0.10 -8.01 5.07
N ALA A 58 0.00 -7.84 6.39
CA ALA A 58 1.14 -7.53 7.26
C ALA A 58 2.17 -8.67 7.34
N THR A 59 1.78 -9.92 7.09
CA THR A 59 2.74 -11.04 7.01
C THR A 59 3.47 -11.10 5.68
N VAL A 60 2.83 -10.66 4.60
CA VAL A 60 3.44 -10.57 3.26
C VAL A 60 4.38 -9.37 3.19
N PHE A 61 3.99 -8.26 3.83
CA PHE A 61 4.72 -7.01 3.80
C PHE A 61 5.26 -6.65 5.19
N THR A 62 6.50 -7.07 5.47
CA THR A 62 7.18 -6.76 6.74
C THR A 62 8.25 -5.67 6.53
N PRO A 63 7.90 -4.39 6.76
CA PRO A 63 8.83 -3.28 6.62
C PRO A 63 9.84 -3.23 7.76
N SER A 64 11.07 -2.81 7.44
CA SER A 64 12.19 -2.69 8.40
C SER A 64 12.93 -1.37 8.28
N ASP A 65 13.57 -0.95 9.38
CA ASP A 65 14.50 0.19 9.44
C ASP A 65 15.81 -0.13 8.70
N ALA A 66 16.83 0.75 8.75
CA ALA A 66 18.14 0.50 8.13
C ALA A 66 18.97 -0.61 8.79
N ASN A 67 18.73 -0.89 10.08
CA ASN A 67 19.43 -1.94 10.84
C ASN A 67 18.79 -3.33 10.67
N GLY A 68 17.62 -3.41 10.03
CA GLY A 68 16.87 -4.64 9.82
C GLY A 68 15.86 -4.93 10.92
N ASN A 69 15.61 -3.98 11.83
CA ASN A 69 14.56 -4.10 12.83
C ASN A 69 13.20 -3.83 12.18
N ALA A 70 12.18 -4.61 12.53
CA ALA A 70 10.82 -4.36 12.06
C ALA A 70 10.35 -2.96 12.50
N LEU A 71 9.71 -2.23 11.60
CA LEU A 71 9.08 -0.96 11.95
C LEU A 71 7.80 -1.20 12.75
N VAL A 72 7.53 -0.32 13.71
CA VAL A 72 6.24 -0.31 14.39
C VAL A 72 5.15 0.10 13.39
N PRO A 73 3.97 -0.55 13.37
CA PRO A 73 2.92 -0.28 12.40
C PRO A 73 2.52 1.20 12.35
N GLU A 74 2.50 1.87 13.49
CA GLU A 74 2.13 3.28 13.64
C GLU A 74 3.08 4.22 12.90
N ASP A 75 4.31 3.76 12.59
CA ASP A 75 5.28 4.55 11.85
C ASP A 75 5.12 4.47 10.34
N LEU A 76 4.37 3.48 9.84
CA LEU A 76 4.18 3.27 8.43
C LEU A 76 3.32 4.38 7.80
N PRO A 77 3.72 4.94 6.64
CA PRO A 77 2.97 6.01 5.99
C PRO A 77 1.49 5.68 5.80
N LEU A 78 1.17 4.46 5.36
CA LEU A 78 -0.22 4.04 5.15
C LEU A 78 -1.05 4.09 6.44
N VAL A 79 -0.50 3.60 7.56
CA VAL A 79 -1.19 3.58 8.86
C VAL A 79 -1.37 5.01 9.38
N LYS A 80 -0.35 5.86 9.23
CA LYS A 80 -0.46 7.31 9.51
C LYS A 80 -1.57 7.95 8.66
N THR A 81 -1.68 7.59 7.39
CA THR A 81 -2.72 8.13 6.50
C THR A 81 -4.13 7.71 6.91
N ILE A 82 -4.34 6.43 7.22
CA ILE A 82 -5.66 5.94 7.65
C ILE A 82 -6.06 6.56 9.00
N SER A 83 -5.13 6.56 9.97
CA SER A 83 -5.40 7.06 11.33
C SER A 83 -5.64 8.57 11.39
N THR A 84 -4.90 9.36 10.62
CA THR A 84 -5.00 10.83 10.67
C THR A 84 -5.91 11.43 9.61
N GLY A 85 -6.22 10.68 8.55
CA GLY A 85 -6.91 11.21 7.37
C GLY A 85 -6.07 12.22 6.57
N ASN A 86 -4.74 12.23 6.74
CA ASN A 86 -3.82 13.12 6.02
C ASN A 86 -2.81 12.32 5.17
N PRO A 87 -2.28 12.90 4.08
CA PRO A 87 -1.18 12.28 3.35
C PRO A 87 0.06 12.06 4.24
N ALA A 88 0.77 10.96 3.99
CA ALA A 88 2.01 10.64 4.68
C ALA A 88 3.02 10.06 3.69
N PHE A 89 4.30 10.16 4.02
CA PHE A 89 5.38 9.62 3.22
C PHE A 89 6.51 9.12 4.11
N GLY A 90 7.35 8.25 3.58
CA GLY A 90 8.49 7.71 4.31
C GLY A 90 9.35 6.81 3.45
N THR A 91 10.51 6.44 3.98
CA THR A 91 11.43 5.51 3.33
C THR A 91 11.76 4.40 4.31
N PHE A 92 11.70 3.15 3.85
CA PHE A 92 11.99 1.98 4.66
C PHE A 92 12.40 0.81 3.76
N PHE A 93 12.82 -0.29 4.38
CA PHE A 93 13.26 -1.48 3.67
C PHE A 93 12.17 -2.55 3.65
N ILE A 94 12.07 -3.27 2.54
CA ILE A 94 11.21 -4.45 2.40
C ILE A 94 12.04 -5.62 1.89
N ASN A 95 11.58 -6.84 2.14
CA ASN A 95 12.16 -8.03 1.55
C ASN A 95 11.39 -8.41 0.28
N SER A 96 12.10 -8.59 -0.84
CA SER A 96 11.51 -9.23 -2.02
C SER A 96 11.27 -10.72 -1.76
N LEU A 97 10.46 -11.37 -2.59
CA LEU A 97 10.38 -12.85 -2.56
C LEU A 97 11.68 -13.54 -2.94
N THR A 98 12.60 -12.84 -3.60
CA THR A 98 13.95 -13.36 -3.90
C THR A 98 14.90 -13.24 -2.71
N GLY A 99 14.44 -12.71 -1.57
CA GLY A 99 15.22 -12.51 -0.35
C GLY A 99 16.12 -11.27 -0.39
N GLU A 100 16.00 -10.44 -1.43
CA GLU A 100 16.75 -9.18 -1.53
C GLU A 100 16.07 -8.10 -0.68
N ARG A 101 16.87 -7.43 0.15
CA ARG A 101 16.40 -6.30 0.95
C ARG A 101 16.49 -5.01 0.15
N ILE A 102 15.34 -4.44 -0.16
CA ILE A 102 15.21 -3.28 -1.04
C ILE A 102 14.75 -2.07 -0.25
N GLN A 103 15.44 -0.93 -0.40
CA GLN A 103 14.95 0.34 0.11
C GLN A 103 13.88 0.89 -0.82
N ILE A 104 12.73 1.24 -0.26
CA ILE A 104 11.65 1.89 -0.98
C ILE A 104 11.25 3.19 -0.33
N THR A 105 10.85 4.14 -1.16
CA THR A 105 10.13 5.34 -0.72
C THR A 105 8.66 5.14 -1.01
N VAL A 106 7.81 5.46 -0.04
CA VAL A 106 6.36 5.30 -0.09
C VAL A 106 5.70 6.65 0.15
N SER A 107 4.67 6.94 -0.63
CA SER A 107 3.75 8.05 -0.42
C SER A 107 2.32 7.51 -0.39
N SER A 108 1.56 7.89 0.62
CA SER A 108 0.16 7.50 0.80
C SER A 108 -0.74 8.71 0.95
N PHE A 109 -1.95 8.60 0.42
CA PHE A 109 -2.98 9.62 0.56
C PHE A 109 -4.36 8.97 0.76
N PRO A 110 -5.22 9.62 1.57
CA PRO A 110 -6.52 9.07 1.90
C PRO A 110 -7.48 9.23 0.71
N ILE A 111 -8.31 8.22 0.48
CA ILE A 111 -9.44 8.33 -0.45
C ILE A 111 -10.64 8.81 0.35
N MET A 112 -10.92 10.12 0.25
CA MET A 112 -12.02 10.77 0.93
C MET A 112 -13.25 10.81 0.02
N GLY A 113 -14.34 10.22 0.49
CA GLY A 113 -15.66 10.32 -0.15
C GLY A 113 -16.37 11.62 0.21
N ARG A 114 -17.61 11.73 -0.29
CA ARG A 114 -18.52 12.82 0.10
C ARG A 114 -18.69 12.90 1.63
N SER A 115 -18.97 14.11 2.12
CA SER A 115 -19.11 14.40 3.55
C SER A 115 -17.87 14.09 4.39
N ASN A 116 -16.67 14.16 3.78
CA ASN A 116 -15.39 13.95 4.45
C ASN A 116 -15.26 12.57 5.13
N ARG A 117 -15.89 11.54 4.53
CA ARG A 117 -15.80 10.16 5.01
C ARG A 117 -14.56 9.49 4.42
N LEU A 118 -13.71 8.94 5.27
CA LEU A 118 -12.61 8.07 4.83
C LEU A 118 -13.18 6.78 4.22
N LEU A 119 -12.85 6.51 2.96
CA LEU A 119 -13.25 5.30 2.24
C LEU A 119 -12.10 4.29 2.12
N GLY A 120 -10.87 4.73 2.36
CA GLY A 120 -9.68 3.91 2.23
C GLY A 120 -8.44 4.77 2.02
N SER A 121 -7.34 4.15 1.62
CA SER A 121 -6.10 4.86 1.30
C SER A 121 -5.43 4.22 0.10
N MET A 122 -4.80 5.04 -0.74
CA MET A 122 -3.91 4.58 -1.79
C MET A 122 -2.47 4.86 -1.38
N ALA A 123 -1.57 3.93 -1.69
CA ALA A 123 -0.15 4.11 -1.52
C ALA A 123 0.58 3.80 -2.83
N MET A 124 1.59 4.61 -3.13
CA MET A 124 2.51 4.44 -4.25
C MET A 124 3.91 4.30 -3.70
N PHE A 125 4.74 3.50 -4.36
CA PHE A 125 6.09 3.24 -3.89
C PHE A 125 7.06 2.95 -5.03
N TRP A 126 8.33 3.24 -4.79
CA TRP A 126 9.40 3.02 -5.76
C TRP A 126 10.70 2.69 -5.04
N LYS A 127 11.60 1.98 -5.73
CA LYS A 127 12.97 1.77 -5.23
C LYS A 127 13.65 3.12 -5.07
N THR A 128 14.18 3.39 -3.88
CA THR A 128 14.99 4.58 -3.64
C THR A 128 16.30 4.40 -4.40
N LYS A 129 16.58 5.26 -5.38
CA LYS A 129 17.90 5.27 -6.03
C LYS A 129 18.88 5.94 -5.08
N GLU A 130 20.01 5.28 -4.80
CA GLU A 130 21.19 5.98 -4.32
C GLU A 130 21.63 6.95 -5.43
N ILE A 131 21.79 8.23 -5.08
CA ILE A 131 22.28 9.29 -5.99
C ILE A 131 23.80 9.23 -6.02
#